data_AF-A0A0C2BVQ3-F1
#
_entry.id   AF-A0A0C2BVQ3-F1
#
_cell.length_a   1.000
_cell.length_b   1.000
_cell.length_c   1.000
_cell.angle_alpha   90.00
_cell.angle_beta   90.00
_cell.angle_gamma   90.00
#
_symmetry.space_group_name_H-M   'P 1'
#
loop_
_entity.id
_entity.type
_entity.pdbx_description
1 polymer ?
#
loop_
_entity_poly.entity_id
_entity_poly.type
_entity_poly.pdbx_seq_one_letter_code
_entity_poly.pdbx_strand_id
1 'polypeptide(L)' 'TYTVHLAPSTRGRIGRCWASDGKSELELSDNDGCSVQRSGEVWGDFEVSRDQRGTTFLNHIKAWAFPT' A
#
# COMPACT_ATOMS: atom_id res chain seq x y z
N THR A 1 -4.18 7.63 5.37
CA THR A 1 -3.20 6.52 5.46
C THR A 1 -3.91 5.21 5.25
N TYR A 2 -3.20 4.17 4.84
CA TYR A 2 -3.72 2.81 4.71
C TYR A 2 -2.89 1.86 5.56
N THR A 3 -3.55 0.97 6.30
CA THR A 3 -2.90 0.12 7.30
C THR A 3 -3.30 -1.33 7.12
N VAL A 4 -2.33 -2.23 7.12
CA VAL A 4 -2.55 -3.68 7.13
C VAL A 4 -1.90 -4.26 8.37
N HIS A 5 -2.67 -5.08 9.10
CA HIS A 5 -2.18 -5.79 10.28
C HIS A 5 -2.14 -7.29 10.00
N LEU A 6 -0.99 -7.89 10.25
CA LEU A 6 -0.81 -9.34 10.28
C LEU A 6 -0.68 -9.81 11.73
N ALA A 7 -1.33 -10.91 12.06
CA ALA A 7 -1.27 -11.52 13.38
C ALA A 7 0.18 -11.95 13.74
N PRO A 8 0.49 -12.14 15.03
CA PRO A 8 1.78 -12.67 15.46
C PRO A 8 2.12 -13.99 14.75
N SER A 9 3.41 -14.26 14.55
CA SER A 9 3.93 -15.47 13.89
C SER A 9 3.55 -15.63 12.40
N THR A 10 2.80 -14.69 11.81
CA THR A 10 2.50 -14.66 10.38
C THR A 10 3.63 -13.94 9.64
N ARG A 11 4.28 -14.63 8.69
CA ARG A 11 5.21 -13.99 7.75
C ARG A 11 4.42 -13.61 6.50
N GLY A 12 4.27 -12.32 6.26
CA GLY A 12 3.65 -11.78 5.05
C GLY A 12 4.41 -10.57 4.53
N ARG A 13 4.17 -10.25 3.27
CA ARG A 13 4.64 -9.02 2.61
C ARG A 13 3.47 -8.39 1.86
N ILE A 14 3.53 -7.09 1.64
CA ILE A 14 2.66 -6.44 0.67
C ILE A 14 3.28 -6.64 -0.71
N GLY A 15 2.46 -7.08 -1.68
CA GLY A 15 2.84 -7.21 -3.08
C GLY A 15 2.20 -6.11 -3.91
N ARG A 16 1.61 -6.49 -5.04
CA ARG A 16 0.91 -5.57 -5.94
C ARG A 16 -0.30 -4.92 -5.28
N CYS A 17 -0.37 -3.59 -5.33
CA CYS A 17 -1.51 -2.79 -4.92
C CYS A 17 -2.00 -1.97 -6.10
N TRP A 18 -3.31 -1.87 -6.24
CA TRP A 18 -3.96 -1.04 -7.25
C TRP A 18 -5.19 -0.38 -6.64
N ALA A 19 -5.58 0.76 -7.21
CA ALA A 19 -6.85 1.39 -6.94
C ALA A 19 -7.76 1.21 -8.16
N SER A 20 -9.07 1.16 -7.93
CA SER A 20 -10.06 1.11 -9.00
C SER A 20 -11.29 1.95 -8.65
N ASP A 21 -11.84 2.63 -9.64
CA ASP A 21 -13.17 3.27 -9.59
C ASP A 21 -14.27 2.42 -10.25
N GLY A 22 -13.95 1.16 -10.58
CA GLY A 22 -14.82 0.23 -11.30
C GLY A 22 -14.81 0.36 -12.83
N LYS A 23 -14.14 1.38 -13.39
CA LYS A 23 -13.95 1.56 -14.84
C LYS A 23 -12.47 1.59 -15.24
N SER A 24 -11.66 2.16 -14.37
CA SER A 24 -10.23 2.37 -14.51
C SER A 24 -9.50 1.69 -13.37
N GLU A 25 -8.23 1.40 -13.60
CA GLU A 25 -7.31 0.92 -12.57
C GLU A 25 -6.05 1.79 -12.57
N LEU A 26 -5.52 2.06 -11.37
CA LEU A 26 -4.24 2.72 -11.19
C LEU A 26 -3.33 1.79 -10.39
N GLU A 27 -2.22 1.39 -10.99
CA GLU A 27 -1.16 0.65 -10.30
C GLU A 27 -0.49 1.55 -9.24
N LEU A 28 -0.45 1.08 -7.99
CA LEU A 28 0.16 1.80 -6.88
C LEU A 28 1.51 1.20 -6.49
N SER A 29 1.63 -0.13 -6.53
CA SER A 29 2.89 -0.85 -6.31
C SER A 29 3.05 -2.06 -7.24
N ASP A 30 4.30 -2.46 -7.47
CA ASP A 30 4.62 -3.69 -8.21
C ASP A 30 4.44 -4.96 -7.35
N ASN A 31 4.76 -6.12 -7.92
CA ASN A 31 4.60 -7.43 -7.26
C ASN A 31 5.44 -7.60 -5.97
N ASP A 32 6.45 -6.76 -5.78
CA ASP A 32 7.32 -6.77 -4.60
C ASP A 32 6.94 -5.68 -3.59
N GLY A 33 5.86 -4.93 -3.86
CA GLY A 33 5.35 -3.89 -2.98
C GLY A 33 6.07 -2.54 -3.11
N CYS A 34 6.94 -2.39 -4.12
CA CYS A 34 7.64 -1.12 -4.36
C CYS A 34 6.69 -0.12 -5.04
N SER A 35 6.67 1.13 -4.57
CA SER A 35 5.80 2.15 -5.17
C SER A 35 6.19 2.43 -6.63
N VAL A 36 5.20 2.40 -7.52
CA VAL A 36 5.33 2.82 -8.92
C VAL A 36 4.82 4.25 -9.16
N GLN A 37 4.18 4.86 -8.16
CA GLN A 37 3.59 6.20 -8.22
C GLN A 37 4.57 7.33 -7.88
N ARG A 38 5.73 7.36 -8.57
CA ARG A 38 6.83 8.32 -8.28
C ARG A 38 6.52 9.77 -8.63
N SER A 39 5.59 10.01 -9.56
CA SER A 39 5.25 11.37 -10.05
C SER A 39 4.00 11.96 -9.39
N GLY A 40 3.10 11.14 -8.86
CA GLY A 40 1.85 11.60 -8.23
C GLY A 40 1.95 11.78 -6.71
N GLU A 41 2.97 11.16 -6.09
CA GLU A 41 3.11 11.05 -4.62
C GLU A 41 1.84 10.55 -3.92
N VAL A 42 1.01 9.82 -4.68
CA VAL A 42 -0.26 9.28 -4.22
C VAL A 42 -0.02 8.14 -3.24
N TRP A 43 0.95 7.29 -3.55
CA TRP A 43 1.28 6.08 -2.81
C TRP A 43 2.76 6.05 -2.45
N GLY A 44 3.05 5.94 -1.15
CA GLY A 44 4.42 5.87 -0.64
C GLY A 44 4.95 4.43 -0.56
N ASP A 45 6.13 4.27 0.02
CA ASP A 45 6.60 2.98 0.51
C ASP A 45 5.91 2.64 1.84
N PHE A 46 5.86 1.34 2.18
CA PHE A 46 5.31 0.92 3.46
C PHE A 46 6.33 1.08 4.58
N GLU A 47 5.93 1.78 5.63
CA GLU A 47 6.58 1.70 6.93
C GLU A 47 6.16 0.39 7.62
N VAL A 48 7.14 -0.33 8.17
CA VAL A 48 6.90 -1.64 8.79
C VAL A 48 7.25 -1.58 10.27
N SER A 49 6.24 -1.79 11.12
CA SER A 49 6.42 -1.94 12.57
C SER A 49 6.11 -3.37 12.99
N ARG A 50 6.96 -3.95 13.86
CA ARG A 50 6.80 -5.31 14.37
C ARG A 50 6.83 -5.29 15.89
N ASP A 51 5.82 -5.89 16.51
CA ASP A 51 5.71 -6.01 17.95
C ASP A 51 5.09 -7.37 18.36
N GLN A 52 4.78 -7.53 19.66
CA GLN A 52 4.14 -8.74 20.18
C GLN A 52 2.72 -8.98 19.64
N ARG A 53 2.08 -7.94 19.07
CA ARG A 53 0.74 -8.00 18.49
C ARG A 53 0.77 -8.32 16.99
N GLY A 54 1.94 -8.27 16.35
CA GLY A 54 2.16 -8.75 14.99
C GLY A 54 2.97 -7.79 14.13
N THR A 55 2.68 -7.77 12.83
CA THR A 55 3.32 -6.84 11.88
C THR A 55 2.29 -5.84 11.37
N THR A 56 2.63 -4.56 11.43
CA THR A 56 1.82 -3.47 10.86
C THR A 56 2.56 -2.89 9.66
N PHE A 57 1.87 -2.81 8.54
CA PHE A 57 2.30 -2.10 7.33
C PHE A 57 1.49 -0.82 7.21
N LEU A 58 2.16 0.32 7.21
CA LEU A 58 1.53 1.64 7.09
C LEU A 58 1.97 2.30 5.78
N ASN A 59 1.00 2.71 4.96
CA ASN A 59 1.25 3.53 3.79
C ASN A 59 0.72 4.95 3.98
N HIS A 60 1.57 5.92 3.65
CA HIS A 60 1.19 7.33 3.59
C HIS A 60 0.63 7.66 2.21
N ILE A 61 -0.68 7.83 2.16
CA ILE A 61 -1.43 8.12 0.94
C ILE A 61 -1.86 9.58 0.94
N LYS A 62 -1.56 10.30 -0.13
CA LYS A 62 -2.06 11.65 -0.39
C LYS A 62 -3.44 11.57 -1.03
N ALA A 63 -4.35 12.51 -0.75
CA ALA A 63 -5.66 12.54 -1.40
C ALA A 63 -5.52 12.78 -2.92
N TRP A 64 -6.29 12.05 -3.72
CA TRP A 64 -6.30 12.09 -5.18
C TRP A 64 -7.63 11.55 -5.72
N ALA A 65 -7.86 11.70 -7.02
CA ALA A 65 -9.05 11.16 -7.70
C ALA A 65 -8.68 10.67 -9.11
N PHE A 66 -9.46 9.74 -9.64
CA PHE A 66 -9.39 9.38 -11.05
C PHE A 66 -9.81 10.57 -11.93
N PRO A 67 -9.17 10.78 -13.09
CA PRO A 67 -9.63 11.77 -14.06
C PRO A 67 -11.07 11.48 -14.50
N THR A 68 -11.88 12.53 -14.63
CA THR A 68 -13.28 12.48 -15.07
C THR A 68 -13.42 12.57 -16.57
#